data_AF-A0A4Z0HE05-F1
#
_entry.id   AF-A0A4Z0HE05-F1
#
_cell.length_a   1.000
_cell.length_b   1.000
_cell.length_c   1.000
_cell.angle_alpha   90.00
_cell.angle_beta   90.00
_cell.angle_gamma   90.00
#
_symmetry.space_group_name_H-M   'P 1'
#
loop_
_entity.id
_entity.type
_entity.pdbx_description
1 polymer ?
#
loop_
_entity_poly.entity_id
_entity_poly.type
_entity_poly.pdbx_seq_one_letter_code
_entity_poly.pdbx_strand_id
1 'polypeptide(L)'
;MRIRSKIRTGVAALGMAVAGVALAAGPAAAGSNGNQIRFYDNDGTVYSVWVSGYNQNGQWVSNCFGTPHSTTNLDGWWWSGYVHIDAYHNSSCSGSWPDAGSNNVWINPDLPTDYHNVFYTNGKITG
;
A
#
# COMPACT_ATOMS: atom_id res chain seq x y z
N MET A 1 -45.29 50.10 16.40
CA MET A 1 -46.71 49.68 16.49
C MET A 1 -47.17 49.14 15.14
N ARG A 2 -47.94 48.05 15.15
CA ARG A 2 -48.74 47.40 14.07
C ARG A 2 -48.09 46.29 13.24
N ILE A 3 -48.33 45.08 13.73
CA ILE A 3 -48.49 43.81 13.00
C ILE A 3 -49.62 43.96 11.96
N ARG A 4 -49.43 43.44 10.73
CA ARG A 4 -50.52 42.97 9.87
C ARG A 4 -50.12 41.69 9.13
N SER A 5 -50.75 40.61 9.57
CA SER A 5 -50.88 39.27 8.99
C SER A 5 -51.31 39.25 7.52
N LYS A 6 -50.93 38.22 6.75
CA LYS A 6 -51.83 37.21 6.11
C LYS A 6 -51.06 35.93 5.73
N ILE A 7 -51.45 34.82 6.34
CA ILE A 7 -51.08 33.46 5.97
C ILE A 7 -51.82 33.10 4.68
N ARG A 8 -51.12 32.53 3.69
CA ARG A 8 -51.74 31.77 2.60
C ARG A 8 -51.03 30.42 2.46
N THR A 9 -51.74 29.42 2.95
CA THR A 9 -51.52 27.99 2.75
C THR A 9 -51.42 27.69 1.26
N GLY A 10 -50.37 26.99 0.86
CA GLY A 10 -50.17 26.47 -0.49
C GLY A 10 -49.31 25.22 -0.43
N VAL A 11 -49.85 24.12 0.11
CA VAL A 11 -49.26 22.79 -0.05
C VAL A 11 -49.88 22.19 -1.30
N ALA A 12 -49.11 22.09 -2.38
CA ALA A 12 -49.29 21.08 -3.42
C ALA A 12 -48.16 21.16 -4.44
N ALA A 13 -47.15 20.31 -4.28
CA ALA A 13 -46.71 19.36 -5.30
C ALA A 13 -45.38 18.77 -4.85
N LEU A 14 -45.44 17.48 -4.51
CA LEU A 14 -44.28 16.60 -4.34
C LEU A 14 -43.53 16.54 -5.68
N GLY A 15 -42.57 17.42 -5.86
CA GLY A 15 -41.58 17.35 -6.92
C GLY A 15 -40.21 17.33 -6.27
N MET A 16 -39.84 16.19 -5.66
CA MET A 16 -38.45 15.96 -5.26
C MET A 16 -37.62 15.80 -6.53
N ALA A 17 -37.29 16.91 -7.18
CA ALA A 17 -36.10 16.98 -8.01
C ALA A 17 -34.91 16.97 -7.04
N VAL A 18 -34.55 15.78 -6.55
CA VAL A 18 -33.25 15.59 -5.91
C VAL A 18 -32.25 15.83 -7.03
N ALA A 19 -31.65 17.02 -7.02
CA ALA A 19 -30.46 17.31 -7.79
C ALA A 19 -29.51 16.14 -7.53
N GLY A 20 -29.27 15.33 -8.57
CA GLY A 20 -28.35 14.22 -8.53
C GLY A 20 -26.96 14.78 -8.30
N VAL A 21 -26.61 14.93 -7.03
CA VAL A 21 -25.23 15.03 -6.59
C VAL A 21 -24.67 13.63 -6.81
N ALA A 22 -24.35 13.33 -8.06
CA ALA A 22 -23.32 12.36 -8.37
C ALA A 22 -22.01 12.99 -7.87
N LEU A 23 -21.80 12.89 -6.55
CA LEU A 23 -20.46 12.85 -6.01
C LEU A 23 -19.83 11.70 -6.79
N ALA A 24 -18.98 12.04 -7.75
CA ALA A 24 -18.00 11.12 -8.25
C ALA A 24 -17.29 10.61 -6.99
N ALA A 25 -17.68 9.43 -6.51
CA ALA A 25 -16.77 8.56 -5.82
C ALA A 25 -15.72 8.22 -6.87
N GLY A 26 -14.81 9.16 -7.11
CA GLY A 26 -13.51 8.82 -7.64
C GLY A 26 -12.98 7.69 -6.75
N PRO A 27 -12.27 6.71 -7.31
CA PRO A 27 -11.64 5.70 -6.48
C PRO A 27 -10.94 6.44 -5.35
N ALA A 28 -11.30 6.13 -4.11
CA ALA A 28 -10.62 6.72 -2.95
C ALA A 28 -9.14 6.46 -3.21
N ALA A 29 -8.37 7.53 -3.44
CA ALA A 29 -6.96 7.40 -3.68
C ALA A 29 -6.39 6.76 -2.42
N ALA A 30 -6.13 5.46 -2.47
CA ALA A 30 -5.29 4.76 -1.51
C ALA A 30 -3.83 5.20 -1.75
N GLY A 31 -3.59 6.52 -1.77
CA GLY A 31 -2.26 7.09 -1.64
C GLY A 31 -2.02 7.32 -0.16
N SER A 32 -1.97 6.24 0.62
CA SER A 32 -1.67 6.32 2.06
C SER A 32 -0.16 6.37 2.27
N ASN A 33 0.51 7.44 1.81
CA ASN A 33 1.91 7.76 2.10
C ASN A 33 2.90 6.56 2.14
N GLY A 34 2.73 5.54 1.29
CA GLY A 34 3.52 4.33 1.36
C GLY A 34 2.81 3.12 0.76
N ASN A 35 3.60 2.12 0.36
CA ASN A 35 3.11 0.93 -0.30
C ASN A 35 3.60 -0.35 0.37
N GLN A 36 2.76 -1.38 0.32
CA GLN A 36 3.18 -2.72 0.69
C GLN A 36 4.05 -3.31 -0.42
N ILE A 37 4.80 -4.37 -0.11
CA ILE A 37 5.66 -5.02 -1.10
C ILE A 37 5.01 -6.34 -1.51
N ARG A 38 4.93 -6.59 -2.82
CA ARG A 38 4.68 -7.91 -3.37
C ARG A 38 5.99 -8.46 -3.90
N PHE A 39 6.49 -9.50 -3.25
CA PHE A 39 7.75 -10.15 -3.60
C PHE A 39 7.50 -11.33 -4.53
N TYR A 40 8.20 -11.35 -5.65
CA TYR A 40 8.18 -12.41 -6.65
C TYR A 40 9.52 -13.13 -6.63
N ASP A 41 9.52 -14.39 -6.21
CA ASP A 41 10.67 -15.27 -6.34
C ASP A 41 10.54 -16.08 -7.65
N ASN A 42 11.21 -15.60 -8.69
CA ASN A 42 11.18 -16.25 -10.00
C ASN A 42 12.16 -17.43 -10.09
N ASP A 43 13.13 -17.51 -9.17
CA ASP A 43 14.12 -18.58 -9.12
C ASP A 43 13.61 -19.76 -8.24
N GLY A 44 12.69 -19.49 -7.31
CA GLY A 44 12.09 -20.48 -6.42
C GLY A 44 13.01 -20.91 -5.28
N THR A 45 13.98 -20.08 -4.90
CA THR A 45 15.02 -20.40 -3.92
C THR A 45 14.93 -19.57 -2.65
N VAL A 46 14.20 -18.45 -2.64
CA VAL A 46 14.16 -17.51 -1.51
C VAL A 46 13.05 -17.89 -0.53
N TYR A 47 13.43 -18.25 0.69
CA TYR A 47 12.49 -18.68 1.74
C TYR A 47 12.13 -17.59 2.74
N SER A 48 12.97 -16.55 2.86
CA SER A 48 12.62 -15.36 3.63
C SER A 48 13.35 -14.12 3.12
N VAL A 49 12.77 -12.96 3.41
CA VAL A 49 13.37 -11.66 3.14
C VAL A 49 13.35 -10.81 4.39
N TRP A 50 14.47 -10.18 4.71
CA TRP A 50 14.55 -9.11 5.69
C TRP A 50 14.42 -7.78 4.98
N VAL A 51 13.45 -6.97 5.40
CA VAL A 51 13.15 -5.68 4.80
C VAL A 51 13.38 -4.61 5.85
N SER A 52 14.12 -3.55 5.50
CA SER A 52 14.37 -2.42 6.38
C SER A 52 14.34 -1.10 5.63
N GLY A 53 13.75 -0.06 6.23
CA GLY A 53 13.53 1.22 5.57
C GLY A 53 12.57 2.11 6.34
N TYR A 54 12.16 3.22 5.73
CA TYR A 54 11.17 4.12 6.31
C TYR A 54 9.74 3.66 6.00
N ASN A 55 8.85 3.77 7.00
CA ASN A 55 7.42 3.57 6.83
C ASN A 55 6.68 4.87 6.44
N GLN A 56 5.37 4.79 6.28
CA GLN A 56 4.50 5.94 5.93
C GLN A 56 4.51 7.09 6.94
N ASN A 57 4.98 6.84 8.17
CA ASN A 57 5.10 7.83 9.23
C ASN A 57 6.52 8.41 9.33
N GLY A 58 7.43 8.07 8.40
CA GLY A 58 8.83 8.48 8.43
C GLY A 58 9.65 7.79 9.53
N GLN A 59 9.16 6.68 10.08
CA GLN A 59 9.87 5.90 11.09
C GLN A 59 10.69 4.81 10.41
N TRP A 60 11.95 4.66 10.80
CA TRP A 60 12.75 3.53 10.36
C TRP A 60 12.27 2.25 11.06
N VAL A 61 11.91 1.25 10.27
CA VAL A 61 11.42 -0.04 10.75
C VAL A 61 12.05 -1.18 9.97
N SER A 62 12.01 -2.39 10.52
CA SER A 62 12.50 -3.59 9.85
C SER A 62 11.72 -4.82 10.26
N ASN A 63 11.59 -5.79 9.35
CA ASN A 63 10.93 -7.05 9.66
C ASN A 63 11.44 -8.20 8.78
N CYS A 64 11.40 -9.42 9.33
CA CYS A 64 11.60 -10.65 8.57
C CYS A 64 10.25 -11.16 8.05
N PHE A 65 10.21 -11.52 6.77
CA PHE A 65 9.05 -12.12 6.14
C PHE A 65 9.41 -13.47 5.58
N GLY A 66 8.60 -14.49 5.87
CA GLY A 66 8.67 -15.76 5.17
C GLY A 66 8.09 -15.62 3.77
N THR A 67 8.82 -16.11 2.77
CA THR A 67 8.40 -16.11 1.36
C THR A 67 8.33 -17.55 0.82
N PRO A 68 7.51 -18.45 1.40
CA PRO A 68 7.50 -19.87 1.03
C PRO A 68 6.92 -20.16 -0.36
N HIS A 69 6.49 -19.13 -1.07
CA HIS A 69 5.83 -19.22 -2.37
C HIS A 69 6.52 -18.29 -3.37
N SER A 70 6.43 -18.62 -4.65
CA SER A 70 6.96 -17.80 -5.75
C SER A 70 6.37 -16.39 -5.82
N THR A 71 5.23 -16.15 -5.16
CA THR A 71 4.69 -14.81 -4.95
C THR A 71 4.21 -14.71 -3.52
N THR A 72 4.71 -13.72 -2.80
CA THR A 72 4.36 -13.46 -1.41
C THR A 72 4.05 -11.98 -1.23
N ASN A 73 2.88 -11.66 -0.67
CA ASN A 73 2.58 -10.29 -0.26
C ASN A 73 3.13 -10.06 1.16
N LEU A 74 3.90 -8.99 1.35
CA LEU A 74 4.47 -8.60 2.63
C LEU A 74 3.48 -7.71 3.39
N ASP A 75 2.35 -8.31 3.77
CA ASP A 75 1.17 -7.60 4.26
C ASP A 75 1.36 -6.97 5.64
N GLY A 76 0.65 -5.88 5.89
CA GLY A 76 0.66 -5.17 7.18
C GLY A 76 1.85 -4.23 7.38
N TRP A 77 2.67 -4.02 6.34
CA TRP A 77 3.83 -3.16 6.35
C TRP A 77 3.83 -2.21 5.16
N TRP A 78 3.81 -0.91 5.44
CA TRP A 78 3.82 0.14 4.42
C TRP A 78 5.18 0.82 4.41
N TRP A 79 5.78 0.90 3.24
CA TRP A 79 7.12 1.43 3.04
C TRP A 79 7.09 2.68 2.17
N SER A 80 8.04 3.57 2.40
CA SER A 80 8.18 4.83 1.66
C SER A 80 9.65 5.13 1.38
N GLY A 81 9.96 5.41 0.11
CA GLY A 81 11.31 5.73 -0.33
C GLY A 81 12.22 4.51 -0.45
N TYR A 82 13.50 4.69 -0.14
CA TYR A 82 14.47 3.59 -0.25
C TYR A 82 14.29 2.55 0.86
N VAL A 83 14.16 1.30 0.43
CA VAL A 83 14.04 0.12 1.29
C VAL A 83 15.16 -0.85 0.95
N HIS A 84 15.88 -1.30 1.97
CA HIS A 84 16.86 -2.36 1.84
C HIS A 84 16.19 -3.73 2.01
N ILE A 85 16.47 -4.64 1.09
CA ILE A 85 15.94 -6.00 1.08
C ILE A 85 17.11 -6.97 1.03
N ASP A 86 17.15 -7.86 2.00
CA ASP A 86 18.08 -8.97 2.13
C ASP A 86 17.30 -10.28 1.92
N ALA A 87 17.70 -11.11 0.96
CA ALA A 87 17.08 -12.40 0.67
C ALA A 87 17.91 -13.56 1.25
N TYR A 88 17.20 -14.56 1.75
CA TYR A 88 17.79 -15.73 2.40
C TYR A 88 17.21 -17.03 1.84
N HIS A 89 18.04 -18.08 1.75
CA HIS A 89 17.58 -19.43 1.41
C HIS A 89 16.98 -20.20 2.60
N ASN A 90 16.97 -19.59 3.80
CA ASN A 90 16.30 -20.14 4.99
C ASN A 90 15.04 -19.34 5.33
N SER A 91 14.21 -19.87 6.24
CA SER A 91 12.88 -19.30 6.57
C SER A 91 12.90 -18.32 7.75
N SER A 92 14.06 -17.83 8.17
CA SER A 92 14.20 -17.14 9.47
C SER A 92 14.99 -15.83 9.39
N CYS A 93 15.33 -15.37 8.19
CA CYS A 93 16.24 -14.24 7.96
C CYS A 93 17.50 -14.32 8.84
N SER A 94 18.00 -15.54 9.05
CA SER A 94 19.12 -15.80 9.96
C SER A 94 20.37 -16.16 9.17
N GLY A 95 21.52 -16.01 9.82
CA GLY A 95 22.83 -16.12 9.19
C GLY A 95 23.57 -14.79 9.23
N SER A 96 24.88 -14.85 9.05
CA SER A 96 25.74 -13.66 9.14
C SER A 96 25.59 -12.71 7.94
N TRP A 97 25.04 -13.19 6.81
CA TRP A 97 24.92 -12.47 5.55
C TRP A 97 23.70 -12.96 4.76
N PRO A 98 23.08 -12.09 3.93
CA PRO A 98 22.09 -12.51 2.95
C PRO A 98 22.76 -13.45 1.93
N ASP A 99 22.44 -14.74 2.01
CA ASP A 99 23.06 -15.77 1.17
C ASP A 99 22.41 -15.90 -0.21
N ALA A 100 21.22 -15.32 -0.40
CA ALA A 100 20.53 -15.29 -1.69
C ALA A 100 20.74 -13.96 -2.45
N GLY A 101 20.98 -12.85 -1.75
CA GLY A 101 21.32 -11.55 -2.34
C GLY A 101 20.70 -10.37 -1.60
N SER A 102 21.15 -9.15 -1.91
CA SER A 102 20.60 -7.92 -1.31
C SER A 102 20.55 -6.76 -2.30
N ASN A 103 19.59 -5.85 -2.11
CA ASN A 103 19.52 -4.61 -2.88
C ASN A 103 18.69 -3.53 -2.16
N ASN A 104 18.87 -2.27 -2.58
CA ASN A 104 17.97 -1.18 -2.25
C ASN A 104 16.94 -0.99 -3.37
N VAL A 105 15.67 -0.93 -3.01
CA VAL A 105 14.55 -0.68 -3.92
C VAL A 105 13.87 0.63 -3.54
N TRP A 106 13.53 1.45 -4.54
CA TRP A 106 12.74 2.65 -4.33
C TRP A 106 11.25 2.33 -4.37
N ILE A 107 10.59 2.47 -3.23
CA ILE A 107 9.13 2.34 -3.10
C ILE A 107 8.52 3.71 -3.28
N ASN A 108 7.83 3.93 -4.40
CA ASN A 108 7.11 5.17 -4.66
C ASN A 108 5.86 5.21 -3.76
N PRO A 109 5.76 6.10 -2.75
CA PRO A 109 4.63 6.14 -1.81
C PRO A 109 3.33 6.64 -2.44
N ASP A 110 3.40 7.26 -3.61
CA ASP A 110 2.26 7.87 -4.31
C ASP A 110 1.64 6.96 -5.37
N LEU A 111 2.02 5.67 -5.42
CA LEU A 111 1.39 4.74 -6.35
C LEU A 111 -0.10 4.59 -6.03
N PRO A 112 -0.98 4.58 -7.04
CA PRO A 112 -2.42 4.40 -6.85
C PRO A 112 -2.81 2.93 -6.54
N THR A 113 -1.83 2.08 -6.25
CA THR A 113 -1.98 0.64 -6.04
C THR A 113 -1.44 0.27 -4.66
N ASP A 114 -2.07 -0.65 -3.94
CA ASP A 114 -1.64 -1.02 -2.58
C ASP A 114 -0.26 -1.68 -2.48
N TYR A 115 0.28 -2.18 -3.61
CA TYR A 115 1.53 -2.95 -3.66
C TYR A 115 2.52 -2.41 -4.68
N HIS A 116 3.77 -2.34 -4.27
CA HIS A 116 4.95 -2.22 -5.12
C HIS A 116 5.53 -3.61 -5.41
N ASN A 117 5.83 -3.92 -6.67
CA ASN A 117 6.34 -5.24 -7.06
C ASN A 117 7.86 -5.28 -6.93
N VAL A 118 8.38 -6.31 -6.27
CA VAL A 118 9.82 -6.60 -6.14
C VAL A 118 10.07 -7.99 -6.68
N PHE A 119 11.10 -8.15 -7.49
CA PHE A 119 11.43 -9.40 -8.17
C PHE A 119 12.80 -9.90 -7.73
N TYR A 120 12.90 -11.20 -7.48
CA TYR A 120 14.15 -11.93 -7.36
C TYR A 120 14.32 -12.80 -8.58
N THR A 121 15.41 -12.60 -9.32
CA THR A 121 15.70 -13.34 -10.56
C THR A 121 17.20 -13.41 -10.81
N ASN A 122 17.69 -14.60 -11.14
CA ASN A 122 19.11 -14.89 -11.34
C ASN A 122 19.99 -14.36 -10.19
N GLY A 123 19.56 -14.58 -8.94
CA GLY A 123 20.35 -14.16 -7.78
C GLY A 123 20.33 -12.65 -7.48
N LYS A 124 19.38 -11.90 -8.04
CA LYS A 124 19.32 -10.43 -7.91
C LYS A 124 17.93 -9.95 -7.56
N ILE A 125 17.86 -8.95 -6.68
CA ILE A 125 16.64 -8.24 -6.31
C ILE A 125 16.49 -6.99 -7.18
N THR A 126 15.31 -6.77 -7.76
CA THR A 126 14.94 -5.57 -8.52
C THR A 126 13.53 -5.10 -8.15
N GLY A 127 13.23 -3.81 -8.35
CA GLY A 127 11.92 -3.23 -8.07
C GLY A 127 11.86 -1.76 -8.44
#